data_AF-A0A7S3MUL5-F1
#
_entry.id   AF-A0A7S3MUL5-F1
#
_cell.length_a   1.000
_cell.length_b   1.000
_cell.length_c   1.000
_cell.angle_alpha   90.00
_cell.angle_beta   90.00
_cell.angle_gamma   90.00
#
_symmetry.space_group_name_H-M   'P 1'
#
loop_
_entity.id
_entity.type
_entity.pdbx_description
1 polymer ?
#
loop_
_entity_poly.entity_id
_entity_poly.type
_entity_poly.pdbx_seq_one_letter_code
_entity_poly.pdbx_strand_id
1 'polypeptide(L)'
;ENSLESAKVNLMLYGLMASEFNLQNADLVDLYYPKQADQRATPEKTKTKVEFYSRIAKGLGIPEELELIVSNPPWLPSNHITSTGNYSLTFDSDNAIFDPNEQFLIASFNFAKYHLAPHGHMLLVYSDMAQQIGLQSQNRVQELGAEMGFSNVELLDSTYLPLTRNLQDPLKLIKRKSKVQLYKVSW
;
A
#
# COMPACT_ATOMS: atom_id res chain seq x y z
N GLU A 1 12.29 14.48 13.67
CA GLU A 1 13.40 13.81 14.40
C GLU A 1 12.97 12.56 15.16
N ASN A 2 11.87 12.58 15.93
CA ASN A 2 11.42 11.42 16.72
C ASN A 2 11.03 10.15 15.93
N SER A 3 10.55 10.28 14.68
CA SER A 3 10.15 9.13 13.87
C SER A 3 11.34 8.31 13.37
N LEU A 4 12.46 8.96 13.05
CA LEU A 4 13.68 8.31 12.55
C LEU A 4 14.40 7.55 13.68
N GLU A 5 14.44 8.13 14.87
CA GLU A 5 14.90 7.48 16.11
C GLU A 5 14.05 6.25 16.43
N SER A 6 12.72 6.40 16.43
CA SER A 6 11.80 5.28 16.72
C SER A 6 11.92 4.15 15.69
N ALA A 7 12.05 4.49 14.40
CA ALA A 7 12.26 3.51 13.34
C ALA A 7 13.58 2.75 13.53
N LYS A 8 14.67 3.43 13.90
CA LYS A 8 15.97 2.79 14.20
C LYS A 8 15.88 1.86 15.40
N VAL A 9 15.20 2.26 16.47
CA VAL A 9 14.99 1.43 17.66
C VAL A 9 14.18 0.19 17.32
N ASN A 10 13.10 0.33 16.54
CA ASN A 10 12.31 -0.81 16.08
C ASN A 10 13.14 -1.78 15.23
N LEU A 11 13.94 -1.28 14.29
CA LEU A 11 14.81 -2.13 13.47
C LEU A 11 15.86 -2.88 14.32
N MET A 12 16.43 -2.24 15.34
CA MET A 12 17.33 -2.89 16.29
C MET A 12 16.62 -3.98 17.11
N LEU A 13 15.40 -3.72 17.59
CA LEU A 13 14.59 -4.72 18.29
C LEU A 13 14.30 -5.95 17.42
N TYR A 14 14.21 -5.78 16.10
CA TYR A 14 13.98 -6.86 15.14
C TYR A 14 15.25 -7.42 14.48
N GLY A 15 16.45 -7.03 14.95
CA GLY A 15 17.73 -7.60 14.51
C GLY A 15 18.21 -7.16 13.12
N LEU A 16 17.67 -6.07 12.58
CA LEU A 16 18.05 -5.51 11.28
C LEU A 16 19.10 -4.41 11.51
N MET A 17 20.39 -4.74 11.40
CA MET A 17 21.48 -3.79 11.67
C MET A 17 21.63 -2.73 10.57
N ALA A 18 21.76 -1.47 10.99
CA ALA A 18 21.79 -0.28 10.15
C ALA A 18 23.06 -0.08 9.29
N SER A 19 24.05 -0.98 9.34
CA SER A 19 25.33 -0.78 8.65
C SER A 19 25.31 -1.06 7.15
N GLU A 20 24.25 -1.69 6.62
CA GLU A 20 24.14 -2.05 5.19
C GLU A 20 23.00 -1.33 4.45
N PHE A 21 22.18 -0.53 5.16
CA PHE A 21 20.98 0.07 4.57
C PHE A 21 21.01 1.59 4.62
N ASN A 22 20.91 2.21 3.45
CA ASN A 22 20.75 3.66 3.34
C ASN A 22 19.34 4.06 3.80
N LEU A 23 19.22 4.30 5.11
CA LEU A 23 17.98 4.61 5.84
C LEU A 23 17.15 5.77 5.28
N GLN A 24 17.74 6.67 4.49
CA GLN A 24 17.00 7.80 3.90
C GLN A 24 16.13 7.40 2.71
N ASN A 25 16.44 6.27 2.06
CA ASN A 25 15.72 5.75 0.90
C ASN A 25 15.29 4.28 1.08
N ALA A 26 15.47 3.72 2.28
CA ALA A 26 15.04 2.38 2.61
C ALA A 26 13.54 2.40 2.84
N ASP A 27 12.79 2.24 1.76
CA ASP A 27 11.35 2.06 1.84
C ASP A 27 11.06 0.75 2.55
N LEU A 28 10.18 0.78 3.56
CA LEU A 28 9.74 -0.45 4.23
C LEU A 28 9.22 -1.41 3.17
N VAL A 29 8.48 -0.95 2.15
CA VAL A 29 8.00 -1.87 1.13
C VAL A 29 9.08 -2.32 0.15
N ASP A 30 10.17 -1.57 -0.10
CA ASP A 30 11.30 -2.09 -0.91
C ASP A 30 12.17 -3.09 -0.11
N LEU A 31 12.21 -2.93 1.22
CA LEU A 31 12.82 -3.90 2.15
C LEU A 31 11.99 -5.20 2.22
N TYR A 32 10.66 -5.08 2.23
CA TYR A 32 9.74 -6.20 2.42
C TYR A 32 9.26 -6.86 1.11
N TYR A 33 9.04 -6.09 0.05
CA TYR A 33 8.46 -6.48 -1.25
C TYR A 33 9.10 -5.72 -2.44
N PRO A 34 10.29 -6.11 -2.92
CA PRO A 34 10.90 -5.46 -4.06
C PRO A 34 9.98 -5.54 -5.29
N LYS A 35 9.86 -4.41 -6.01
CA LYS A 35 8.99 -4.20 -7.18
C LYS A 35 9.22 -5.16 -8.35
N GLN A 36 10.25 -5.97 -8.29
CA GLN A 36 10.47 -7.11 -9.17
C GLN A 36 10.63 -8.32 -8.26
N ALA A 37 10.01 -9.44 -8.63
CA ALA A 37 10.55 -10.74 -8.25
C ALA A 37 12.04 -10.67 -8.58
N ASP A 38 12.88 -10.45 -7.57
CA ASP A 38 14.30 -10.43 -7.76
C ASP A 38 14.60 -11.82 -8.32
N GLN A 39 14.88 -11.91 -9.63
CA GLN A 39 15.19 -13.17 -10.28
C GLN A 39 16.50 -13.76 -9.70
N ARG A 40 17.16 -13.03 -8.79
CA ARG A 40 18.32 -13.42 -7.98
C ARG A 40 17.97 -13.63 -6.49
N ALA A 41 16.72 -13.48 -6.07
CA ALA A 41 16.31 -13.85 -4.71
C ALA A 41 16.38 -15.37 -4.58
N THR A 42 17.40 -15.83 -3.88
CA THR A 42 17.54 -17.22 -3.51
C THR A 42 16.36 -17.64 -2.61
N PRO A 43 15.94 -18.92 -2.63
CA PRO A 43 14.87 -19.43 -1.78
C PRO A 43 15.02 -19.08 -0.29
N GLU A 44 16.26 -18.95 0.19
CA GLU A 44 16.59 -18.49 1.55
C GLU A 44 16.16 -17.06 1.86
N LYS A 45 16.29 -16.12 0.92
CA LYS A 45 15.84 -14.73 1.12
C LYS A 45 14.32 -14.64 1.19
N THR A 46 13.61 -15.43 0.39
CA THR A 46 12.14 -15.53 0.45
C THR A 46 11.67 -16.17 1.75
N LYS A 47 12.37 -17.21 2.22
CA LYS A 47 12.11 -17.86 3.52
C LYS A 47 12.28 -16.91 4.70
N THR A 48 13.36 -16.12 4.71
CA THR A 48 13.65 -15.13 5.77
C THR A 48 12.55 -14.06 5.89
N LYS A 49 11.93 -13.67 4.76
CA LYS A 49 10.83 -12.69 4.72
C LYS A 49 9.53 -13.21 5.31
N VAL A 50 9.16 -14.45 4.99
CA VAL A 50 7.98 -15.12 5.57
C VAL A 50 8.15 -15.31 7.08
N GLU A 51 9.36 -15.61 7.54
CA GLU A 51 9.69 -15.74 8.97
C GLU A 51 9.56 -14.42 9.75
N PHE A 52 9.74 -13.25 9.11
CA PHE A 52 9.54 -11.96 9.78
C PHE A 52 8.06 -11.73 10.14
N TYR A 53 7.16 -11.84 9.16
CA TYR A 53 5.73 -11.63 9.41
C TYR A 53 5.16 -12.68 10.36
N SER A 54 5.60 -13.94 10.24
CA SER A 54 5.21 -15.00 11.18
C SER A 54 5.63 -14.68 12.61
N ARG A 55 6.81 -14.08 12.83
CA ARG A 55 7.27 -13.62 14.15
C ARG A 55 6.46 -12.45 14.68
N ILE A 56 6.18 -11.44 13.86
CA ILE A 56 5.37 -10.28 14.25
C ILE A 56 3.94 -10.73 14.59
N ALA A 57 3.31 -11.51 13.70
CA ALA A 57 1.97 -12.04 13.90
C ALA A 57 1.90 -12.83 15.20
N LYS A 58 2.84 -13.77 15.41
CA LYS A 58 2.96 -14.53 16.66
C LYS A 58 3.16 -13.64 17.89
N GLY A 59 4.02 -12.62 17.80
CA GLY A 59 4.27 -11.67 18.90
C GLY A 59 3.05 -10.80 19.24
N LEU A 60 2.21 -10.52 18.25
CA LEU A 60 0.95 -9.77 18.39
C LEU A 60 -0.27 -10.67 18.66
N GLY A 61 -0.10 -12.00 18.71
CA GLY A 61 -1.20 -12.95 18.86
C GLY A 61 -2.13 -13.03 17.64
N ILE A 62 -1.66 -12.57 16.48
CA ILE A 62 -2.35 -12.66 15.20
C ILE A 62 -2.09 -14.06 14.61
N PRO A 63 -3.14 -14.80 14.18
CA PRO A 63 -2.95 -16.09 13.54
C PRO A 63 -2.20 -15.95 12.20
N GLU A 64 -1.51 -17.01 11.79
CA GLU A 64 -0.78 -17.01 10.50
C GLU A 64 -1.72 -16.90 9.30
N GLU A 65 -2.92 -17.48 9.43
CA GLU A 65 -4.01 -17.38 8.47
C GLU A 65 -5.16 -16.52 9.01
N LEU A 66 -5.70 -15.66 8.15
CA LEU A 66 -6.75 -14.70 8.45
C LEU A 66 -7.95 -14.95 7.54
N GLU A 67 -9.14 -15.04 8.12
CA GLU A 67 -10.39 -15.17 7.37
C GLU A 67 -10.83 -13.83 6.75
N LEU A 68 -10.45 -12.71 7.35
CA LEU A 68 -10.78 -11.37 6.87
C LEU A 68 -9.59 -10.43 7.01
N ILE A 69 -9.22 -9.78 5.91
CA ILE A 69 -8.25 -8.70 5.87
C ILE A 69 -8.97 -7.45 5.40
N VAL A 70 -8.79 -6.32 6.08
CA VAL A 70 -9.34 -5.03 5.63
C VAL A 70 -8.18 -4.07 5.37
N SER A 71 -8.13 -3.51 4.18
CA SER A 71 -7.10 -2.53 3.81
C SER A 71 -7.72 -1.28 3.18
N ASN A 72 -7.14 -0.12 3.50
CA ASN A 72 -7.47 1.17 2.92
C ASN A 72 -6.14 1.90 2.60
N PRO A 73 -5.42 1.49 1.54
CA PRO A 73 -4.18 2.13 1.18
C PRO A 73 -4.46 3.55 0.65
N PRO A 74 -3.47 4.46 0.69
CA PRO A 74 -3.58 5.77 0.05
C PRO A 74 -3.84 5.62 -1.46
N TRP A 75 -4.42 6.64 -2.09
CA TRP A 75 -5.05 6.50 -3.42
C TRP A 75 -4.24 7.04 -4.61
N LEU A 76 -3.19 7.83 -4.39
CA LEU A 76 -2.50 8.56 -5.46
C LEU A 76 -1.04 8.12 -5.64
N PRO A 77 -0.67 7.51 -6.78
CA PRO A 77 0.68 7.05 -7.05
C PRO A 77 1.61 8.13 -7.60
N SER A 78 1.80 9.23 -6.86
CA SER A 78 2.64 10.34 -7.31
C SER A 78 3.68 10.75 -6.27
N ASN A 79 4.95 10.77 -6.70
CA ASN A 79 6.07 11.38 -6.00
C ASN A 79 6.14 12.90 -6.26
N HIS A 80 5.29 13.43 -7.16
CA HIS A 80 5.52 14.66 -7.91
C HIS A 80 4.36 15.65 -7.92
N ILE A 81 3.40 15.57 -6.99
CA ILE A 81 2.55 16.75 -6.81
C ILE A 81 3.31 17.88 -6.08
N THR A 82 4.47 17.59 -5.49
CA THR A 82 5.38 18.63 -4.98
C THR A 82 6.31 19.16 -6.07
N SER A 83 6.12 20.43 -6.43
CA SER A 83 7.10 21.35 -7.05
C SER A 83 7.56 21.06 -8.48
N THR A 84 6.71 21.38 -9.47
CA THR A 84 7.19 21.85 -10.79
C THR A 84 6.47 23.14 -11.19
N GLY A 85 7.21 24.25 -11.23
CA GLY A 85 6.70 25.59 -11.53
C GLY A 85 6.18 26.34 -10.30
N ASN A 86 5.83 27.62 -10.46
CA ASN A 86 5.38 28.56 -9.41
C ASN A 86 4.12 28.12 -8.61
N TYR A 87 3.71 26.86 -8.73
CA TYR A 87 2.69 26.17 -7.97
C TYR A 87 3.36 25.05 -7.17
N SER A 88 3.89 25.40 -5.99
CA SER A 88 4.12 24.40 -4.97
C SER A 88 2.75 23.92 -4.49
N LEU A 89 2.30 22.76 -4.96
CA LEU A 89 1.25 22.01 -4.26
C LEU A 89 1.92 21.34 -3.06
N THR A 90 2.43 22.16 -2.15
CA THR A 90 2.70 21.76 -0.77
C THR A 90 1.34 21.45 -0.17
N PHE A 91 0.94 20.18 -0.28
CA PHE A 91 -0.18 19.65 0.49
C PHE A 91 0.27 19.59 1.94
N ASP A 92 0.24 20.71 2.64
CA ASP A 92 0.66 20.81 4.03
C ASP A 92 -0.22 19.98 5.01
N SER A 93 -1.12 19.12 4.52
CA SER A 93 -1.98 18.28 5.36
C SER A 93 -2.44 16.92 4.82
N ASP A 94 -2.25 16.57 3.53
CA ASP A 94 -2.90 15.39 2.91
C ASP A 94 -1.91 14.28 2.50
N ASN A 95 -0.82 14.08 3.26
CA ASN A 95 0.12 12.96 3.05
C ASN A 95 -0.56 11.58 3.04
N ALA A 96 -1.71 11.45 3.71
CA ALA A 96 -2.49 10.21 3.80
C ALA A 96 -3.16 9.77 2.48
N ILE A 97 -3.08 10.57 1.41
CA ILE A 97 -3.67 10.25 0.10
C ILE A 97 -2.60 9.76 -0.88
N PHE A 98 -1.31 9.98 -0.60
CA PHE A 98 -0.23 9.64 -1.53
C PHE A 98 0.37 8.25 -1.25
N ASP A 99 0.49 7.44 -2.30
CA ASP A 99 1.11 6.11 -2.30
C ASP A 99 2.18 6.03 -3.41
N PRO A 100 3.37 6.62 -3.21
CA PRO A 100 4.47 6.61 -4.17
C PRO A 100 4.69 5.25 -4.83
N ASN A 101 4.51 5.17 -6.15
CA ASN A 101 4.65 3.92 -6.92
C ASN A 101 3.75 2.76 -6.43
N GLU A 102 2.58 3.05 -5.85
CA GLU A 102 1.59 2.05 -5.40
C GLU A 102 2.12 1.09 -4.32
N GLN A 103 3.08 1.53 -3.51
CA GLN A 103 3.77 0.70 -2.53
C GLN A 103 2.83 0.09 -1.49
N PHE A 104 1.91 0.88 -0.92
CA PHE A 104 0.93 0.40 0.05
C PHE A 104 -0.14 -0.48 -0.58
N LEU A 105 -0.59 -0.13 -1.78
CA LEU A 105 -1.52 -0.97 -2.54
C LEU A 105 -0.89 -2.36 -2.79
N ILE A 106 0.33 -2.39 -3.34
CA ILE A 106 1.07 -3.63 -3.61
C ILE A 106 1.36 -4.41 -2.32
N ALA A 107 1.76 -3.73 -1.24
CA ALA A 107 2.01 -4.38 0.04
C ALA A 107 0.74 -5.01 0.62
N SER A 108 -0.43 -4.39 0.44
CA SER A 108 -1.71 -4.94 0.90
C SER A 108 -2.04 -6.27 0.20
N PHE A 109 -1.89 -6.32 -1.13
CA PHE A 109 -2.11 -7.56 -1.89
C PHE A 109 -1.08 -8.64 -1.54
N ASN A 110 0.18 -8.27 -1.35
CA ASN A 110 1.20 -9.22 -0.90
C ASN A 110 0.90 -9.77 0.49
N PHE A 111 0.49 -8.92 1.44
CA PHE A 111 0.09 -9.38 2.77
C PHE A 111 -1.05 -10.39 2.69
N ALA A 112 -2.09 -10.09 1.91
CA ALA A 112 -3.19 -11.02 1.67
C ALA A 112 -2.72 -12.33 1.02
N LYS A 113 -1.80 -12.27 0.06
CA LYS A 113 -1.28 -13.47 -0.61
C LYS A 113 -0.64 -14.48 0.36
N TYR A 114 -0.01 -14.00 1.44
CA TYR A 114 0.68 -14.85 2.41
C TYR A 114 -0.15 -15.22 3.63
N HIS A 115 -1.16 -14.42 3.97
CA HIS A 115 -1.90 -14.57 5.23
C HIS A 115 -3.39 -14.82 5.06
N LEU A 116 -3.95 -14.73 3.84
CA LEU A 116 -5.37 -14.98 3.64
C LEU A 116 -5.65 -16.49 3.61
N ALA A 117 -6.53 -16.94 4.51
CA ALA A 117 -6.97 -18.33 4.55
C ALA A 117 -7.60 -18.77 3.21
N PRO A 118 -7.66 -20.07 2.87
CA PRO A 118 -8.24 -20.56 1.61
C PRO A 118 -9.68 -20.11 1.34
N HIS A 119 -10.47 -19.88 2.40
CA HIS A 119 -11.84 -19.35 2.33
C HIS A 119 -11.94 -17.91 2.87
N GLY A 120 -10.80 -17.25 3.03
CA GLY A 120 -10.72 -15.89 3.52
C GLY A 120 -10.94 -14.86 2.42
N HIS A 121 -11.27 -13.64 2.84
CA HIS A 121 -11.53 -12.51 1.95
C HIS A 121 -10.71 -11.28 2.37
N MET A 122 -10.15 -10.56 1.40
CA MET A 122 -9.68 -9.19 1.64
C MET A 122 -10.73 -8.19 1.17
N LEU A 123 -11.10 -7.26 2.05
CA LEU A 123 -11.87 -6.07 1.72
C LEU A 123 -10.90 -4.91 1.50
N LEU A 124 -10.88 -4.40 0.28
CA LEU A 124 -10.04 -3.27 -0.10
C LEU A 124 -10.92 -2.03 -0.34
N VAL A 125 -10.71 -1.00 0.47
CA VAL A 125 -11.26 0.34 0.25
C VAL A 125 -10.25 1.13 -0.58
N TYR A 126 -10.65 1.55 -1.77
CA TYR A 126 -9.76 2.27 -2.68
C TYR A 126 -10.52 3.35 -3.45
N SER A 127 -9.81 4.28 -4.09
CA SER A 127 -10.46 5.33 -4.90
C SER A 127 -10.00 5.26 -6.34
N ASP A 128 -10.92 5.56 -7.26
CA ASP A 128 -10.62 5.68 -8.70
C ASP A 128 -9.87 6.99 -9.05
N MET A 129 -9.39 7.73 -8.05
CA MET A 129 -8.82 9.06 -8.21
C MET A 129 -7.62 9.09 -9.15
N ALA A 130 -6.71 8.13 -9.01
CA ALA A 130 -5.54 8.00 -9.86
C ALA A 130 -5.92 7.70 -11.33
N GLN A 131 -6.99 6.95 -11.54
CA GLN A 131 -7.56 6.61 -12.85
C GLN A 131 -8.17 7.84 -13.50
N GLN A 132 -8.92 8.65 -12.74
CA GLN A 132 -9.54 9.89 -13.25
C GLN A 132 -8.51 10.91 -13.76
N ILE A 133 -7.27 10.87 -13.25
CA ILE A 133 -6.17 11.77 -13.67
C ILE A 133 -5.15 11.08 -14.58
N GLY A 134 -5.37 9.81 -14.94
CA GLY A 134 -4.52 9.07 -15.87
C GLY A 134 -3.17 8.61 -15.29
N LEU A 135 -3.01 8.58 -13.97
CA LEU A 135 -1.81 8.04 -13.31
C LEU A 135 -1.86 6.52 -13.11
N GLN A 136 -3.04 5.91 -13.24
CA GLN A 136 -3.26 4.47 -13.02
C GLN A 136 -4.26 3.92 -14.04
N SER A 137 -4.14 2.63 -14.40
CA SER A 137 -5.08 1.96 -15.30
C SER A 137 -6.47 1.82 -14.66
N GLN A 138 -7.53 1.84 -15.49
CA GLN A 138 -8.92 1.72 -15.02
C GLN A 138 -9.19 0.39 -14.29
N ASN A 139 -8.41 -0.65 -14.57
CA ASN A 139 -8.56 -1.98 -13.99
C ASN A 139 -7.41 -2.37 -13.05
N ARG A 140 -6.64 -1.40 -12.53
CA ARG A 140 -5.40 -1.69 -11.80
C ARG A 140 -5.57 -2.64 -10.62
N VAL A 141 -6.67 -2.52 -9.88
CA VAL A 141 -6.95 -3.39 -8.72
C VAL A 141 -7.14 -4.85 -9.16
N GLN A 142 -7.85 -5.07 -10.27
CA GLN A 142 -8.06 -6.39 -10.86
C GLN A 142 -6.78 -6.94 -11.49
N GLU A 143 -6.02 -6.10 -12.20
CA GLU A 143 -4.72 -6.44 -12.77
C GLU A 143 -3.76 -6.91 -11.67
N LEU A 144 -3.67 -6.17 -10.56
CA LEU A 144 -2.82 -6.51 -9.43
C LEU A 144 -3.28 -7.80 -8.73
N GLY A 145 -4.59 -8.03 -8.61
CA GLY A 145 -5.12 -9.29 -8.10
C GLY A 145 -4.71 -10.49 -8.95
N ALA A 146 -4.83 -10.37 -10.27
CA ALA A 146 -4.41 -11.39 -11.23
C ALA A 146 -2.89 -11.63 -11.21
N GLU A 147 -2.08 -10.57 -11.16
CA GLU A 147 -0.62 -10.63 -11.00
C GLU A 147 -0.21 -11.41 -9.74
N MET A 148 -0.98 -11.28 -8.65
CA MET A 148 -0.68 -11.89 -7.37
C MET A 148 -1.23 -13.31 -7.21
N GLY A 149 -2.12 -13.75 -8.12
CA GLY A 149 -2.67 -15.10 -8.18
C GLY A 149 -4.04 -15.28 -7.53
N PHE A 150 -4.76 -14.21 -7.23
CA PHE A 150 -6.15 -14.28 -6.74
C PHE A 150 -7.09 -14.59 -7.91
N SER A 151 -8.07 -15.49 -7.73
CA SER A 151 -9.01 -15.81 -8.82
C SER A 151 -10.12 -14.78 -8.99
N ASN A 152 -10.45 -14.02 -7.93
CA ASN A 152 -11.56 -13.08 -7.97
C ASN A 152 -11.22 -11.74 -7.29
N VAL A 153 -11.52 -10.65 -8.00
CA VAL A 153 -11.48 -9.27 -7.51
C VAL A 153 -12.80 -8.61 -7.93
N GLU A 154 -13.75 -8.60 -7.00
CA GLU A 154 -15.12 -8.13 -7.22
C GLU A 154 -15.32 -6.73 -6.64
N LEU A 155 -15.86 -5.80 -7.43
CA LEU A 155 -16.34 -4.52 -6.90
C LEU A 155 -17.70 -4.74 -6.24
N LEU A 156 -17.76 -4.60 -4.91
CA LEU A 156 -18.99 -4.78 -4.13
C LEU A 156 -19.85 -3.52 -4.09
N ASP A 157 -19.22 -2.36 -3.91
CA ASP A 157 -19.92 -1.08 -3.77
C ASP A 157 -19.05 0.10 -4.21
N SER A 158 -19.67 1.22 -4.53
CA SER A 158 -18.99 2.47 -4.80
C SER A 158 -19.83 3.68 -4.42
N THR A 159 -19.19 4.68 -3.82
CA THR A 159 -19.82 5.95 -3.44
C THR A 159 -18.93 7.13 -3.79
N TYR A 160 -19.50 8.33 -3.89
CA TYR A 160 -18.71 9.54 -4.15
C TYR A 160 -17.99 10.02 -2.90
N LEU A 161 -16.81 10.62 -3.08
CA LEU A 161 -16.11 11.26 -1.98
C LEU A 161 -16.91 12.45 -1.43
N PRO A 162 -16.93 12.64 -0.09
CA PRO A 162 -17.55 13.81 0.50
C PRO A 162 -16.84 15.08 0.03
N LEU A 163 -17.64 16.07 -0.37
CA LEU A 163 -17.10 17.33 -0.86
C LEU A 163 -16.38 18.08 0.26
N THR A 164 -15.13 18.44 0.00
CA THR A 164 -14.39 19.32 0.90
C THR A 164 -15.05 20.71 0.94
N ARG A 165 -15.17 21.26 2.15
CA ARG A 165 -15.56 22.66 2.35
C ARG A 165 -14.42 23.62 2.03
N ASN A 166 -13.19 23.13 1.95
CA ASN A 166 -12.03 23.93 1.58
C ASN A 166 -12.11 24.30 0.09
N LEU A 167 -12.36 25.57 -0.20
CA LEU A 167 -12.46 26.08 -1.57
C LEU A 167 -11.11 26.09 -2.29
N GLN A 168 -10.00 26.06 -1.55
CA GLN A 168 -8.63 26.11 -2.08
C GLN A 168 -8.00 24.72 -2.24
N ASP A 169 -8.75 23.63 -2.06
CA ASP A 169 -8.23 22.29 -2.30
C ASP A 169 -7.95 22.09 -3.80
N PRO A 170 -6.69 21.91 -4.21
CA PRO A 170 -6.31 21.76 -5.62
C PRO A 170 -6.87 20.47 -6.24
N LEU A 171 -7.22 19.46 -5.43
CA LEU A 171 -7.82 18.21 -5.89
C LEU A 171 -9.35 18.26 -5.89
N LYS A 172 -9.97 19.38 -5.51
CA LYS A 172 -11.44 19.48 -5.35
C LYS A 172 -12.23 19.00 -6.56
N LEU A 173 -11.80 19.36 -7.77
CA LEU A 173 -12.49 18.96 -9.00
C LEU A 173 -12.38 17.47 -9.27
N ILE A 174 -11.25 16.87 -8.91
CA ILE A 174 -10.99 15.43 -9.06
C ILE A 174 -11.76 14.68 -7.98
N LYS A 175 -11.60 15.04 -6.71
CA LYS A 175 -12.35 14.48 -5.56
C LYS A 175 -13.86 14.46 -5.81
N ARG A 176 -14.42 15.50 -6.46
CA ARG A 176 -15.84 15.56 -6.83
C ARG A 176 -16.27 14.52 -7.86
N LYS A 177 -15.39 14.13 -8.78
CA LYS A 177 -15.67 13.14 -9.83
C LYS A 177 -15.33 11.72 -9.39
N SER A 178 -14.39 11.59 -8.46
CA SER A 178 -13.90 10.32 -7.98
C SER A 178 -14.85 9.62 -7.03
N LYS A 179 -14.77 8.30 -7.05
CA LYS A 179 -15.49 7.38 -6.18
C LYS A 179 -14.52 6.72 -5.21
N VAL A 180 -15.02 6.42 -4.02
CA VAL A 180 -14.48 5.38 -3.14
C VAL A 180 -15.19 4.09 -3.48
N GLN A 181 -14.44 3.03 -3.60
CA GLN A 181 -14.85 1.72 -4.07
C GLN A 181 -14.47 0.69 -3.01
N LEU A 182 -15.36 -0.27 -2.78
CA LEU A 182 -15.11 -1.43 -1.93
C LEU A 182 -14.95 -2.65 -2.81
N TYR A 183 -13.77 -3.24 -2.78
CA TYR A 183 -13.46 -4.49 -3.49
C TYR A 183 -13.40 -5.66 -2.51
N LYS A 184 -13.81 -6.84 -2.99
CA LYS A 184 -13.61 -8.13 -2.35
C LYS A 184 -12.62 -8.94 -3.18
N VAL A 185 -11.51 -9.31 -2.56
CA VAL A 185 -10.45 -10.13 -3.17
C VAL A 185 -10.46 -11.51 -2.50
N SER A 186 -10.45 -12.56 -3.31
CA SER A 186 -10.43 -13.96 -2.82
C SER A 186 -9.64 -14.87 -3.75
N TRP A 187 -9.22 -16.02 -3.21
CA TRP A 187 -8.58 -17.10 -3.97
C TRP A 187 -9.49 -17.67 -5.04
#